data_AF-A0A7R9RWV0-F1
#
_entry.id   AF-A0A7R9RWV0-F1
#
_cell.length_a   1.000
_cell.length_b   1.000
_cell.length_c   1.000
_cell.angle_alpha   90.00
_cell.angle_beta   90.00
_cell.angle_gamma   90.00
#
_symmetry.space_group_name_H-M   'P 1'
#
loop_
_entity.id
_entity.type
_entity.pdbx_description
1 polymer ?
#
loop_
_entity_poly.entity_id
_entity_poly.type
_entity_poly.pdbx_seq_one_letter_code
_entity_poly.pdbx_strand_id
1 'polypeptide(L)'
;LDVAITQQIPVSPYFVDFITDPVVTEDMDDEDIQPIYEIVPNFEIVKDRLQSFQALYNEAIRGGAIDLVFFHDAIIHLTRISRIIGTPRGNALLVGVGGSGKQSLTKLATFIANLKTFQITLTKSYNVNNFTEDLKFLYKTAGAAGKGIVFLFT
;
A
#
# COMPACT_ATOMS: atom_id res chain seq x y z
N LEU A 1 8.65 -32.30 -5.70
CA LEU A 1 7.54 -31.33 -5.67
C LEU A 1 6.29 -32.08 -6.09
N ASP A 2 5.30 -32.14 -5.20
CA ASP A 2 4.13 -33.02 -5.33
C ASP A 2 3.17 -32.48 -6.41
N VAL A 3 2.93 -33.28 -7.45
CA VAL A 3 2.10 -32.90 -8.61
C VAL A 3 0.64 -32.63 -8.21
N ALA A 4 0.20 -33.22 -7.09
CA ALA A 4 -1.14 -33.03 -6.52
C ALA A 4 -1.38 -31.58 -6.04
N ILE A 5 -0.35 -30.89 -5.55
CA ILE A 5 -0.46 -29.50 -5.07
C ILE A 5 -0.70 -28.55 -6.26
N THR A 6 -0.05 -28.81 -7.40
CA THR A 6 -0.17 -27.96 -8.59
C THR A 6 -1.57 -28.02 -9.22
N GLN A 7 -2.31 -29.11 -9.02
CA GLN A 7 -3.67 -29.28 -9.56
C GLN A 7 -4.77 -28.57 -8.73
N GLN A 8 -4.46 -28.15 -7.50
CA GLN A 8 -5.40 -27.45 -6.61
C GLN A 8 -5.24 -25.92 -6.65
N ILE A 9 -4.20 -25.42 -7.31
CA ILE A 9 -3.95 -23.98 -7.45
C ILE A 9 -4.78 -23.47 -8.64
N PRO A 10 -5.71 -22.52 -8.44
CA PRO A 10 -6.42 -21.91 -9.56
C PRO A 10 -5.44 -21.30 -10.56
N VAL A 11 -5.82 -21.21 -11.83
CA VAL A 11 -4.92 -20.82 -12.94
C VAL A 11 -4.29 -19.42 -12.74
N SER A 12 -4.88 -18.57 -11.89
CA SER A 12 -4.29 -17.28 -11.47
C SER A 12 -4.67 -16.97 -10.01
N PRO A 13 -3.90 -17.47 -9.03
CA PRO A 13 -4.12 -17.15 -7.63
C PRO A 13 -3.57 -15.75 -7.30
N TYR A 14 -4.28 -14.99 -6.48
CA TYR A 14 -3.75 -13.72 -5.95
C TYR A 14 -3.06 -14.01 -4.63
N PHE A 15 -1.94 -13.33 -4.38
CA PHE A 15 -1.27 -13.38 -3.09
C PHE A 15 -1.19 -11.98 -2.50
N VAL A 16 -1.86 -11.78 -1.38
CA VAL A 16 -2.09 -10.48 -0.75
C VAL A 16 -1.94 -10.57 0.76
N ASP A 17 -1.73 -9.43 1.39
CA ASP A 17 -1.47 -9.28 2.83
C ASP A 17 -2.59 -8.56 3.59
N PHE A 18 -3.75 -8.36 2.98
CA PHE A 18 -4.80 -7.47 3.50
C PHE A 18 -6.20 -8.09 3.56
N ILE A 19 -6.30 -9.42 3.40
CA ILE A 19 -7.58 -10.14 3.54
C ILE A 19 -7.87 -10.43 5.01
N THR A 20 -7.01 -11.22 5.64
CA THR A 20 -7.15 -11.57 7.05
C THR A 20 -6.49 -10.52 7.93
N ASP A 21 -7.25 -9.98 8.87
CA ASP A 21 -6.71 -9.08 9.89
C ASP A 21 -5.76 -9.88 10.80
N PRO A 22 -4.55 -9.35 11.12
CA PRO A 22 -3.58 -10.06 11.93
C PRO A 22 -4.13 -10.34 13.33
N VAL A 23 -3.76 -11.49 13.90
CA VAL A 23 -4.14 -11.84 15.27
C VAL A 23 -3.31 -10.99 16.24
N VAL A 24 -4.00 -10.22 17.07
CA VAL A 24 -3.37 -9.37 18.09
C VAL A 24 -3.66 -9.97 19.45
N THR A 25 -2.62 -10.32 20.21
CA THR A 25 -2.73 -10.70 21.63
C THR A 25 -2.26 -9.57 22.52
N GLU A 26 -2.73 -9.53 23.77
CA GLU A 26 -2.43 -8.43 24.73
C GLU A 26 -0.93 -8.22 24.99
N ASP A 27 -0.10 -9.25 24.77
CA ASP A 27 1.34 -9.23 25.00
C ASP A 27 2.19 -8.88 23.76
N MET A 28 1.56 -8.59 22.61
CA MET A 28 2.30 -8.28 21.37
C MET A 28 2.58 -6.78 21.26
N ASP A 29 3.83 -6.44 20.96
CA ASP A 29 4.18 -5.09 20.54
C ASP A 29 3.64 -4.82 19.12
N ASP A 30 3.28 -3.56 18.82
CA ASP A 30 2.75 -3.18 17.50
C ASP A 30 3.68 -3.58 16.33
N GLU A 31 4.99 -3.65 16.58
CA GLU A 31 6.02 -4.04 15.60
C GLU A 31 5.96 -5.54 15.24
N ASP A 32 5.45 -6.38 16.14
CA ASP A 32 5.30 -7.82 15.95
C ASP A 32 4.02 -8.19 15.21
N ILE A 33 3.08 -7.24 15.07
CA ILE A 33 1.84 -7.43 14.32
C ILE A 33 2.15 -7.38 12.82
N GLN A 34 2.33 -8.55 12.22
CA GLN A 34 2.66 -8.69 10.81
C GLN A 34 1.43 -9.09 9.99
N PRO A 35 1.16 -8.42 8.86
CA PRO A 35 0.13 -8.84 7.91
C PRO A 35 0.34 -10.28 7.41
N ILE A 36 -0.75 -11.03 7.25
CA ILE A 36 -0.70 -12.42 6.80
C ILE A 36 -0.69 -12.45 5.27
N TYR A 37 0.44 -12.82 4.68
CA TYR A 37 0.54 -13.02 3.23
C TYR A 37 -0.08 -14.37 2.83
N GLU A 38 -1.25 -14.32 2.21
CA GLU A 38 -2.06 -15.51 1.91
C GLU A 38 -2.51 -15.59 0.45
N ILE A 39 -2.85 -16.81 0.04
CA ILE A 39 -3.39 -17.12 -1.28
C ILE A 39 -4.90 -16.89 -1.27
N VAL A 40 -5.38 -16.05 -2.19
CA VAL A 40 -6.79 -15.80 -2.44
C VAL A 40 -7.17 -16.35 -3.82
N PRO A 41 -8.03 -17.38 -3.90
CA PRO A 41 -8.37 -18.01 -5.17
C PRO A 41 -9.39 -17.21 -5.99
N ASN A 42 -10.12 -16.28 -5.36
CA ASN A 42 -11.24 -15.57 -5.97
C ASN A 42 -10.96 -14.07 -6.08
N PHE A 43 -11.01 -13.56 -7.30
CA PHE A 43 -10.87 -12.14 -7.63
C PHE A 43 -11.90 -11.25 -6.91
N GLU A 44 -13.16 -11.68 -6.81
CA GLU A 44 -14.22 -10.87 -6.20
C GLU A 44 -13.97 -10.65 -4.70
N ILE A 45 -13.37 -11.62 -4.00
CA ILE A 45 -13.00 -11.46 -2.58
C ILE A 45 -11.99 -10.31 -2.40
N VAL A 46 -10.95 -10.29 -3.25
CA VAL A 46 -9.93 -9.22 -3.21
C VAL A 46 -10.57 -7.88 -3.55
N LYS A 47 -11.43 -7.85 -4.56
CA LYS A 47 -12.13 -6.64 -5.01
C LYS A 47 -13.02 -6.05 -3.91
N ASP A 48 -13.88 -6.85 -3.28
CA ASP A 48 -14.79 -6.39 -2.22
C ASP A 48 -14.01 -5.85 -1.02
N ARG A 49 -12.89 -6.51 -0.67
CA ARG A 49 -12.00 -6.04 0.39
C ARG A 49 -11.36 -4.70 0.04
N LEU A 50 -10.87 -4.53 -1.19
CA LEU A 50 -10.30 -3.25 -1.64
C LEU A 50 -11.34 -2.11 -1.68
N GLN A 51 -12.58 -2.41 -2.06
CA GLN A 51 -13.68 -1.43 -2.01
C GLN A 51 -13.96 -0.97 -0.58
N SER A 52 -13.92 -1.89 0.38
CA SER A 52 -14.04 -1.58 1.80
C SER A 52 -12.90 -0.67 2.28
N PHE A 53 -11.65 -0.97 1.91
CA PHE A 53 -10.51 -0.09 2.22
C PHE A 53 -10.60 1.29 1.56
N GLN A 54 -11.10 1.38 0.32
CA GLN A 54 -11.32 2.68 -0.33
C GLN A 54 -12.37 3.51 0.43
N ALA A 55 -13.45 2.88 0.91
CA ALA A 55 -14.44 3.58 1.72
C ALA A 55 -13.82 4.11 3.03
N LEU A 56 -13.07 3.26 3.75
CA LEU A 56 -12.36 3.64 4.96
C LEU A 56 -11.35 4.78 4.72
N TYR A 57 -10.60 4.71 3.61
CA TYR A 57 -9.68 5.77 3.21
C TYR A 57 -10.41 7.11 3.04
N ASN A 58 -11.54 7.10 2.33
CA ASN A 58 -12.31 8.30 2.05
C ASN A 58 -12.96 8.90 3.30
N GLU A 59 -13.31 8.06 4.28
CA GLU A 59 -13.79 8.53 5.58
C GLU A 59 -12.67 9.17 6.40
N ALA A 60 -11.49 8.55 6.41
CA ALA A 60 -10.33 9.01 7.18
C ALA A 60 -9.70 10.30 6.61
N ILE A 61 -9.68 10.46 5.28
CA ILE A 61 -8.94 11.53 4.58
C ILE A 61 -9.90 12.59 4.05
N ARG A 62 -9.91 13.77 4.69
CA ARG A 62 -10.70 14.93 4.23
C ARG A 62 -10.06 15.57 2.99
N GLY A 63 -10.86 15.83 1.95
CA GLY A 63 -10.46 16.60 0.76
C GLY A 63 -9.52 15.88 -0.21
N GLY A 64 -9.24 14.59 0.01
CA GLY A 64 -8.36 13.78 -0.82
C GLY A 64 -8.99 12.46 -1.28
N ALA A 65 -10.33 12.40 -1.32
CA ALA A 65 -11.07 11.18 -1.64
C ALA A 65 -10.64 10.58 -2.99
N ILE A 66 -10.60 9.25 -3.04
CA ILE A 66 -10.23 8.47 -4.20
C ILE A 66 -11.45 7.64 -4.63
N ASP A 67 -11.69 7.61 -5.93
CA ASP A 67 -12.71 6.77 -6.57
C ASP A 67 -12.04 5.83 -7.58
N LEU A 68 -11.49 4.70 -7.11
CA LEU A 68 -10.91 3.68 -7.99
C LEU A 68 -11.99 2.70 -8.46
N VAL A 69 -11.87 2.30 -9.71
CA VAL A 69 -12.58 1.14 -10.26
C VAL A 69 -11.62 -0.06 -10.25
N PHE A 70 -11.94 -1.10 -9.47
CA PHE A 70 -11.11 -2.29 -9.33
C PHE A 70 -11.42 -3.33 -10.42
N PHE A 71 -10.84 -3.13 -11.60
CA PHE A 71 -10.74 -4.17 -12.63
C PHE A 71 -9.46 -5.00 -12.43
N HIS A 72 -9.32 -6.08 -13.20
CA HIS A 72 -8.26 -7.07 -13.05
C HIS A 72 -6.85 -6.47 -12.91
N ASP A 73 -6.43 -5.63 -13.87
CA ASP A 73 -5.07 -5.06 -13.82
C ASP A 73 -4.89 -4.06 -12.67
N ALA A 74 -5.93 -3.32 -12.28
CA ALA A 74 -5.85 -2.40 -11.14
C ALA A 74 -5.57 -3.16 -9.85
N ILE A 75 -6.22 -4.31 -9.63
CA ILE A 75 -5.94 -5.19 -8.49
C ILE A 75 -4.52 -5.74 -8.56
N ILE A 76 -4.09 -6.25 -9.72
CA ILE A 76 -2.72 -6.76 -9.88
C ILE A 76 -1.68 -5.67 -9.56
N HIS A 77 -1.87 -4.46 -10.08
CA HIS A 77 -0.98 -3.34 -9.80
C HIS A 77 -0.98 -2.97 -8.33
N LEU A 78 -2.15 -2.89 -7.69
CA LEU A 78 -2.24 -2.61 -6.26
C LEU A 78 -1.55 -3.70 -5.43
N THR A 79 -1.78 -4.98 -5.71
CA THR A 79 -1.12 -6.11 -5.03
C THR A 79 0.40 -6.02 -5.15
N ARG A 80 0.93 -5.68 -6.33
CA ARG A 80 2.37 -5.47 -6.53
C ARG A 80 2.90 -4.30 -5.70
N ILE A 81 2.17 -3.20 -5.68
CA ILE A 81 2.54 -2.01 -4.89
C ILE A 81 2.52 -2.34 -3.39
N SER A 82 1.45 -2.96 -2.89
CA SER A 82 1.31 -3.40 -1.49
C SER A 82 2.51 -4.25 -1.06
N ARG A 83 2.83 -5.27 -1.86
CA ARG A 83 3.98 -6.15 -1.58
C ARG A 83 5.31 -5.41 -1.55
N ILE A 84 5.55 -4.48 -2.47
CA ILE A 84 6.80 -3.71 -2.48
C ILE A 84 6.88 -2.82 -1.24
N ILE A 85 5.79 -2.14 -0.88
CA ILE A 85 5.73 -1.23 0.26
C ILE A 85 5.86 -1.97 1.60
N GLY A 86 5.25 -3.15 1.72
CA GLY A 86 5.36 -4.01 2.91
C GLY A 86 6.73 -4.68 3.07
N THR A 87 7.61 -4.60 2.07
CA THR A 87 8.97 -5.15 2.17
C THR A 87 9.92 -4.10 2.75
N PRO A 88 10.79 -4.46 3.72
CA PRO A 88 11.80 -3.54 4.24
C PRO A 88 12.64 -2.91 3.12
N ARG A 89 12.74 -1.57 3.13
CA ARG A 89 13.49 -0.79 2.13
C ARG A 89 12.95 -0.96 0.69
N GLY A 90 11.66 -1.25 0.54
CA GLY A 90 11.00 -1.37 -0.76
C GLY A 90 10.97 -0.06 -1.56
N ASN A 91 11.25 -0.17 -2.86
CA ASN A 91 11.21 0.96 -3.81
C ASN A 91 10.52 0.51 -5.09
N ALA A 92 9.66 1.37 -5.65
CA ALA A 92 8.95 1.09 -6.91
C ALA A 92 9.02 2.29 -7.85
N LEU A 93 9.35 2.03 -9.12
CA LEU A 93 9.16 2.99 -10.21
C LEU A 93 7.91 2.60 -10.99
N LEU A 94 6.85 3.40 -10.86
CA LEU A 94 5.58 3.16 -11.55
C LEU A 94 5.56 3.93 -12.88
N VAL A 95 5.60 3.19 -14.00
CA VAL A 95 5.59 3.77 -15.35
C VAL A 95 4.20 3.59 -15.96
N GLY A 96 3.68 4.63 -16.60
CA GLY A 96 2.42 4.59 -17.32
C GLY A 96 1.94 5.97 -17.72
N VAL A 97 0.94 6.05 -18.59
CA VAL A 97 0.36 7.32 -19.05
C VAL A 97 -0.35 8.09 -17.93
N GLY A 98 -0.60 9.38 -18.13
CA GLY A 98 -1.40 10.18 -17.20
C GLY A 98 -2.80 9.59 -17.01
N GLY A 99 -3.36 9.70 -15.81
CA GLY A 99 -4.70 9.17 -15.50
C GLY A 99 -4.78 7.66 -15.23
N SER A 100 -3.68 6.90 -15.37
CA SER A 100 -3.66 5.45 -15.14
C SER A 100 -3.77 5.01 -13.66
N GLY A 101 -4.11 5.92 -12.75
CA GLY A 101 -4.32 5.62 -11.33
C GLY A 101 -3.08 5.38 -10.47
N LYS A 102 -1.84 5.50 -11.00
CA LYS A 102 -0.58 5.22 -10.26
C LYS A 102 -0.55 5.83 -8.87
N GLN A 103 -0.80 7.14 -8.78
CA GLN A 103 -0.78 7.88 -7.51
C GLN A 103 -1.86 7.40 -6.54
N SER A 104 -3.09 7.20 -7.04
CA SER A 104 -4.24 6.78 -6.25
C SER A 104 -4.09 5.35 -5.73
N LEU A 105 -3.59 4.43 -6.57
CA LEU A 105 -3.28 3.05 -6.18
C LEU A 105 -2.18 3.01 -5.12
N THR A 106 -1.13 3.83 -5.26
CA THR A 106 -0.08 3.92 -4.23
C THR A 106 -0.61 4.47 -2.92
N LYS A 107 -1.44 5.52 -2.94
CA LYS A 107 -2.07 6.07 -1.73
C LYS A 107 -2.94 5.04 -1.01
N LEU A 108 -3.76 4.30 -1.77
CA LEU A 108 -4.60 3.25 -1.19
C LEU A 108 -3.76 2.10 -0.62
N ALA A 109 -2.75 1.60 -1.36
CA ALA A 109 -1.85 0.56 -0.86
C ALA A 109 -1.08 0.99 0.40
N THR A 110 -0.66 2.26 0.44
CA THR A 110 0.01 2.85 1.62
C THR A 110 -0.93 2.88 2.83
N PHE A 111 -2.21 3.22 2.61
CA PHE A 111 -3.23 3.21 3.65
C PHE A 111 -3.55 1.80 4.16
N ILE A 112 -3.66 0.83 3.26
CA ILE A 112 -3.87 -0.59 3.60
C ILE A 112 -2.73 -1.10 4.49
N ALA A 113 -1.49 -0.73 4.18
CA ALA A 113 -0.31 -1.07 4.98
C ALA A 113 -0.19 -0.25 6.29
N ASN A 114 -1.18 0.58 6.63
CA ASN A 114 -1.16 1.49 7.79
C ASN A 114 0.08 2.40 7.84
N LEU A 115 0.57 2.83 6.68
CA LEU A 115 1.72 3.72 6.55
C LEU A 115 1.26 5.15 6.26
N LYS A 116 2.10 6.12 6.62
CA LYS A 116 1.86 7.51 6.23
C LYS A 116 2.30 7.74 4.79
N THR A 117 1.49 8.45 4.00
CA THR A 117 1.94 8.96 2.71
C THR A 117 2.58 10.34 2.90
N PHE A 118 3.78 10.54 2.36
CA PHE A 118 4.42 11.84 2.24
C PHE A 118 4.63 12.18 0.77
N GLN A 119 4.16 13.36 0.34
CA GLN A 119 4.31 13.84 -1.01
C GLN A 119 4.74 15.30 -0.98
N ILE A 120 5.79 15.64 -1.72
CA ILE A 120 6.22 17.03 -1.87
C ILE A 120 5.19 17.77 -2.72
N THR A 121 4.82 18.97 -2.27
CA THR A 121 4.03 19.91 -3.07
C THR A 121 4.96 20.97 -3.65
N LEU A 122 5.25 20.86 -4.95
CA LEU A 122 6.10 21.82 -5.63
C LEU A 122 5.42 23.19 -5.73
N THR A 123 6.15 24.23 -5.34
CA THR A 123 5.75 25.64 -5.48
C THR A 123 6.85 26.39 -6.25
N LYS A 124 6.54 27.61 -6.73
CA LYS A 124 7.54 28.44 -7.45
C LYS A 124 8.79 28.76 -6.63
N SER A 125 8.68 28.74 -5.30
CA SER A 125 9.79 29.03 -4.38
C SER A 125 10.44 27.77 -3.79
N TYR A 126 9.96 26.58 -4.15
CA TYR A 126 10.50 25.32 -3.64
C TYR A 126 11.96 25.15 -4.08
N ASN A 127 12.85 24.95 -3.10
CA ASN A 127 14.29 24.87 -3.31
C ASN A 127 14.94 23.79 -2.43
N VAL A 128 16.25 23.66 -2.52
CA VAL A 128 17.04 22.64 -1.80
C VAL A 128 16.87 22.73 -0.28
N ASN A 129 16.68 23.93 0.29
CA ASN A 129 16.43 24.07 1.72
C ASN A 129 15.07 23.48 2.11
N ASN A 130 14.03 23.68 1.30
CA ASN A 130 12.72 23.07 1.54
C ASN A 130 12.81 21.54 1.49
N PHE A 131 13.49 21.00 0.47
CA PHE A 131 13.72 19.57 0.38
C PHE A 131 14.49 19.00 1.58
N THR A 132 15.49 19.74 2.07
CA THR A 132 16.23 19.35 3.27
C THR A 132 15.34 19.31 4.51
N GLU A 133 14.42 20.28 4.67
CA GLU A 133 13.44 20.26 5.77
C GLU A 133 12.44 19.09 5.63
N ASP A 134 11.99 18.79 4.41
CA ASP A 134 11.14 17.63 4.13
C ASP A 134 11.85 16.32 4.52
N LEU A 135 13.13 16.17 4.15
CA LEU A 135 13.94 15.03 4.57
C LEU A 135 14.08 14.94 6.09
N LYS A 136 14.34 16.06 6.78
CA LYS A 136 14.39 16.08 8.27
C LYS A 136 13.08 15.59 8.88
N PHE A 137 11.94 16.00 8.33
CA PHE A 137 10.63 15.52 8.77
C PHE A 137 10.47 14.00 8.56
N LEU A 138 10.87 13.50 7.39
CA LEU A 138 10.86 12.07 7.09
C LEU A 138 11.72 11.27 8.08
N TYR A 139 12.97 11.70 8.31
CA TYR A 139 13.88 11.04 9.26
C TYR A 139 13.39 11.07 10.71
N LYS A 140 12.78 12.17 11.15
CA LYS A 140 12.16 12.23 12.49
C LYS A 140 10.99 11.27 12.61
N THR A 141 10.16 11.15 11.58
CA THR A 141 8.98 10.28 11.60
C THR A 141 9.36 8.81 11.53
N ALA A 142 10.18 8.42 10.56
CA ALA A 142 10.57 7.04 10.34
C ALA A 142 11.63 6.55 11.34
N GLY A 143 12.61 7.40 11.67
CA GLY A 143 13.72 7.04 12.54
C GLY A 143 13.38 7.23 14.02
N ALA A 144 13.06 8.47 14.43
CA ALA A 144 12.91 8.78 15.85
C ALA A 144 11.57 8.29 16.43
N ALA A 145 10.48 8.36 15.66
CA ALA A 145 9.15 7.93 16.11
C ALA A 145 8.79 6.49 15.69
N GLY A 146 9.63 5.81 14.91
CA GLY A 146 9.39 4.44 14.44
C GLY A 146 8.18 4.28 13.52
N LYS A 147 7.63 5.36 12.96
CA LYS A 147 6.40 5.30 12.15
C LYS A 147 6.72 5.10 10.69
N GLY A 148 6.20 4.02 10.10
CA GLY A 148 6.35 3.73 8.69
C GLY A 148 5.78 4.83 7.78
N ILE A 149 6.53 5.16 6.73
CA ILE A 149 6.21 6.26 5.81
C ILE A 149 6.60 5.90 4.38
N VAL A 150 5.72 6.19 3.43
CA VAL A 150 5.97 6.06 1.99
C VAL A 150 6.19 7.44 1.41
N PHE A 151 7.37 7.66 0.84
CA PHE A 151 7.68 8.87 0.11
C PHE A 151 7.26 8.71 -1.36
N LEU A 152 6.22 9.44 -1.75
CA LEU A 152 5.64 9.46 -3.07
C LEU A 152 6.20 10.63 -3.90
N PHE A 153 6.95 10.31 -4.94
CA PHE A 153 7.41 11.27 -5.95
C PHE A 153 6.41 11.32 -7.12
N THR A 154 6.05 12.53 -7.56
CA THR A 154 5.17 12.77 -8.71
C THR A 154 5.62 13.97 -9.51
#